data_AF-A0A8E0QMN5-F1
#
_entry.id   AF-A0A8E0QMN5-F1
#
_cell.length_a   1.000
_cell.length_b   1.000
_cell.length_c   1.000
_cell.angle_alpha   90.00
_cell.angle_beta   90.00
_cell.angle_gamma   90.00
#
_symmetry.space_group_name_H-M   'P 1'
#
loop_
_entity.id
_entity.type
_entity.pdbx_description
1 polymer ?
#
loop_
_entity_poly.entity_id
_entity_poly.type
_entity_poly.pdbx_seq_one_letter_code
_entity_poly.pdbx_strand_id
1 'polypeptide(L)'
;MDKLTDNKHVAVIGCGTIGRRVGLVWAMRRGKVVIFDIDEQKAFDALSWIQSKLPLYAKSVGSEPGILEVASNLEGAVRNAWMVAECTPEVLETKCRVLGEIDRFSDPTTIITTNSSSFKSGELIPSVTANGRARVLNAHYSYPPERPAVEVMSCGHTDPNVIQTLLHEILNIGLEPVVVNGQSTGLIGNRIWAAIKREVMMVLADKIGSPQDIDKLFRYGFESTLAPCQIMDEVGLQTVCDIEEHYIRERGNIPTYPLEYLREHYVAKGRLGRMTGRGLLDYCEPTNSGSLRDRLIGTWELVEYANSEAGKDSSLADKIEGMIIYAPSGYMSAQLQVPGQAPFISEDFLGGSEKDYTEAGKRYFAYTGPFFIDESQTPPVVRHHVTHCSFPNWQGQELVRLANVRDSGDSTFLYLTALTTDSSATKRVTLCWRKLPDNRA
;
A
#
# COMPACT_ATOMS: atom_id res chain seq x y z
N MET A 1 16.20 -22.36 -19.33
CA MET A 1 16.80 -22.96 -18.13
C MET A 1 18.26 -22.57 -18.16
N ASP A 2 18.56 -21.40 -17.63
CA ASP A 2 19.89 -20.79 -17.76
C ASP A 2 20.87 -21.39 -16.74
N LYS A 3 22.09 -21.65 -17.20
CA LYS A 3 23.21 -22.20 -16.41
C LYS A 3 23.56 -21.37 -15.16
N LEU A 4 23.02 -20.16 -14.99
CA LEU A 4 23.25 -19.31 -13.82
C LEU A 4 22.51 -19.76 -12.55
N THR A 5 21.40 -20.48 -12.69
CA THR A 5 20.46 -20.74 -11.56
C THR A 5 20.51 -22.16 -11.00
N ASP A 6 21.29 -23.07 -11.60
CA ASP A 6 21.44 -24.43 -11.06
C ASP A 6 22.19 -24.36 -9.73
N ASN A 7 21.47 -24.61 -8.64
CA ASN A 7 21.98 -24.67 -7.26
C ASN A 7 22.55 -23.35 -6.68
N LYS A 8 22.30 -22.20 -7.31
CA LYS A 8 22.70 -20.87 -6.81
C LYS A 8 21.50 -20.05 -6.34
N HIS A 9 21.72 -19.10 -5.43
CA HIS A 9 20.67 -18.26 -4.86
C HIS A 9 20.92 -16.76 -5.02
N VAL A 10 19.88 -15.97 -4.74
CA VAL A 10 20.00 -14.52 -4.49
C VAL A 10 20.19 -14.30 -3.00
N ALA A 11 21.22 -13.55 -2.62
CA ALA A 11 21.41 -13.12 -1.24
C ALA A 11 20.89 -11.68 -1.07
N VAL A 12 20.15 -11.39 0.01
CA VAL A 12 19.72 -10.03 0.36
C VAL A 12 20.27 -9.64 1.71
N ILE A 13 21.05 -8.56 1.74
CA ILE A 13 21.79 -8.10 2.93
C ILE A 13 21.13 -6.83 3.46
N GLY A 14 20.47 -6.94 4.61
CA GLY A 14 19.59 -5.93 5.18
C GLY A 14 18.12 -6.26 4.93
N CYS A 15 17.36 -6.48 6.01
CA CYS A 15 15.98 -6.99 5.99
C CYS A 15 14.93 -5.91 6.30
N GLY A 16 15.30 -4.63 6.15
CA GLY A 16 14.39 -3.50 6.30
C GLY A 16 13.31 -3.43 5.21
N THR A 17 12.63 -2.28 5.11
CA THR A 17 11.46 -2.10 4.23
C THR A 17 11.69 -2.51 2.77
N ILE A 18 12.82 -2.11 2.17
CA ILE A 18 13.14 -2.47 0.79
C ILE A 18 13.75 -3.86 0.69
N GLY A 19 14.66 -4.23 1.59
CA GLY A 19 15.33 -5.54 1.56
C GLY A 19 14.35 -6.72 1.54
N ARG A 20 13.35 -6.71 2.43
CA ARG A 20 12.32 -7.78 2.43
C ARG A 20 11.49 -7.82 1.14
N ARG A 21 11.31 -6.67 0.47
CA ARG A 21 10.58 -6.56 -0.81
C ARG A 21 11.42 -7.08 -1.98
N VAL A 22 12.72 -6.80 -1.99
CA VAL A 22 13.69 -7.39 -2.91
C VAL A 22 13.71 -8.90 -2.73
N GLY A 23 13.77 -9.39 -1.49
CA GLY A 23 13.70 -10.83 -1.20
C GLY A 23 12.40 -11.47 -1.70
N LEU A 24 11.26 -10.80 -1.51
CA LEU A 24 9.96 -11.25 -2.03
C LEU A 24 9.98 -11.41 -3.56
N VAL A 25 10.38 -10.38 -4.34
CA VAL A 25 10.32 -10.46 -5.81
C VAL A 25 11.25 -11.50 -6.40
N TRP A 26 12.46 -11.67 -5.84
CA TRP A 26 13.37 -12.72 -6.29
C TRP A 26 12.89 -14.13 -5.90
N ALA A 27 12.06 -14.25 -4.87
CA ALA A 27 11.44 -15.52 -4.48
C ALA A 27 10.18 -15.86 -5.29
N MET A 28 9.56 -14.92 -6.02
CA MET A 28 8.30 -15.18 -6.74
C MET A 28 8.42 -16.23 -7.85
N ARG A 29 9.64 -16.52 -8.36
CA ARG A 29 9.86 -17.42 -9.49
C ARG A 29 10.72 -18.67 -9.21
N ARG A 30 10.26 -19.56 -8.32
CA ARG A 30 10.88 -20.88 -8.01
C ARG A 30 12.37 -20.86 -7.60
N GLY A 31 12.96 -19.69 -7.36
CA GLY A 31 14.36 -19.52 -6.96
C GLY A 31 14.60 -19.68 -5.46
N LYS A 32 15.86 -19.86 -5.06
CA LYS A 32 16.28 -19.78 -3.66
C LYS A 32 16.70 -18.35 -3.34
N VAL A 33 16.21 -17.80 -2.23
CA VAL A 33 16.61 -16.51 -1.67
C VAL A 33 17.10 -16.71 -0.25
N VAL A 34 18.28 -16.16 0.05
CA VAL A 34 18.86 -16.18 1.39
C VAL A 34 18.91 -14.74 1.90
N ILE A 35 18.28 -14.48 3.04
CA ILE A 35 18.27 -13.14 3.64
C ILE A 35 19.17 -13.11 4.87
N PHE A 36 19.80 -11.96 5.11
CA PHE A 36 20.63 -11.74 6.29
C PHE A 36 20.47 -10.31 6.79
N ASP A 37 20.33 -10.16 8.10
CA ASP A 37 20.44 -8.89 8.81
C ASP A 37 21.31 -9.11 10.05
N ILE A 38 22.03 -8.08 10.49
CA ILE A 38 22.79 -8.13 11.74
C ILE A 38 21.86 -8.22 12.96
N ASP A 39 20.64 -7.72 12.80
CA ASP A 39 19.55 -7.85 13.76
C ASP A 39 18.70 -9.08 13.38
N GLU A 40 18.89 -10.16 14.12
CA GLU A 40 18.24 -11.45 13.84
C GLU A 40 16.71 -11.35 13.84
N GLN A 41 16.14 -10.50 14.71
CA GLN A 41 14.69 -10.30 14.77
C GLN A 41 14.17 -9.70 13.47
N LYS A 42 14.87 -8.72 12.88
CA LYS A 42 14.49 -8.15 11.58
C LYS A 42 14.53 -9.17 10.47
N ALA A 43 15.49 -10.10 10.50
CA ALA A 43 15.54 -11.18 9.52
C ALA A 43 14.35 -12.13 9.65
N PHE A 44 13.96 -12.52 10.87
CA PHE A 44 12.77 -13.37 11.10
C PHE A 44 11.45 -12.65 10.77
N ASP A 45 11.34 -11.36 11.08
CA ASP A 45 10.18 -10.55 10.74
C ASP A 45 10.04 -10.42 9.22
N ALA A 46 11.16 -10.20 8.52
CA ALA A 46 11.19 -10.18 7.06
C ALA A 46 10.82 -11.54 6.46
N LEU A 47 11.36 -12.65 6.97
CA LEU A 47 11.01 -14.01 6.55
C LEU A 47 9.50 -14.24 6.65
N SER A 48 8.93 -13.97 7.83
CA SER A 48 7.49 -14.13 8.09
C SER A 48 6.64 -13.27 7.16
N TRP A 49 7.05 -12.01 6.96
CA TRP A 49 6.36 -11.10 6.05
C TRP A 49 6.39 -11.60 4.61
N ILE A 50 7.55 -12.04 4.11
CA ILE A 50 7.69 -12.56 2.74
C ILE A 50 6.86 -13.83 2.57
N GLN A 51 6.98 -14.79 3.49
CA GLN A 51 6.22 -16.06 3.43
C GLN A 51 4.70 -15.84 3.40
N SER A 52 4.19 -14.83 4.11
CA SER A 52 2.77 -14.49 4.09
C SER A 52 2.27 -13.94 2.74
N LYS A 53 3.16 -13.34 1.94
CA LYS A 53 2.83 -12.66 0.68
C LYS A 53 3.20 -13.48 -0.55
N LEU A 54 4.24 -14.31 -0.45
CA LEU A 54 4.86 -15.01 -1.55
C LEU A 54 3.88 -15.88 -2.36
N PRO A 55 2.96 -16.68 -1.76
CA PRO A 55 2.01 -17.48 -2.54
C PRO A 55 1.09 -16.63 -3.42
N LEU A 56 0.65 -15.47 -2.93
CA LEU A 56 -0.23 -14.56 -3.67
C LEU A 56 0.49 -14.00 -4.90
N TYR A 57 1.72 -13.52 -4.72
CA TYR A 57 2.48 -12.89 -5.79
C TYR A 57 3.10 -13.89 -6.77
N ALA A 58 3.51 -15.08 -6.30
CA ALA A 58 3.95 -16.14 -7.21
C ALA A 58 2.80 -16.55 -8.15
N LYS A 59 1.58 -16.69 -7.60
CA LYS A 59 0.37 -16.95 -8.38
C LYS A 59 0.05 -15.82 -9.37
N SER A 60 0.24 -14.55 -9.01
CA SER A 60 -0.05 -13.43 -9.92
C SER A 60 0.86 -13.40 -11.14
N VAL A 61 2.06 -13.99 -11.07
CA VAL A 61 2.99 -14.11 -12.19
C VAL A 61 3.01 -15.52 -12.82
N GLY A 62 2.06 -16.39 -12.45
CA GLY A 62 1.95 -17.75 -12.99
C GLY A 62 3.11 -18.67 -12.63
N SER A 63 3.77 -18.44 -11.48
CA SER A 63 4.90 -19.23 -11.00
C SER A 63 4.59 -19.91 -9.66
N GLU A 64 5.40 -20.90 -9.29
CA GLU A 64 5.41 -21.40 -7.91
C GLU A 64 6.34 -20.56 -7.04
N PRO A 65 6.04 -20.48 -5.74
CA PRO A 65 6.90 -19.81 -4.77
C PRO A 65 8.27 -20.49 -4.68
N GLY A 66 9.31 -19.66 -4.52
CA GLY A 66 10.67 -20.07 -4.25
C GLY A 66 10.90 -20.49 -2.80
N ILE A 67 12.16 -20.80 -2.50
CA ILE A 67 12.63 -21.18 -1.15
C ILE A 67 13.24 -19.95 -0.49
N LEU A 68 12.84 -19.66 0.75
CA LEU A 68 13.46 -18.64 1.59
C LEU A 68 14.20 -19.25 2.76
N GLU A 69 15.40 -18.74 3.01
CA GLU A 69 16.22 -19.10 4.17
C GLU A 69 16.80 -17.84 4.82
N VAL A 70 17.03 -17.92 6.14
CA VAL A 70 17.76 -16.89 6.90
C VAL A 70 19.16 -17.41 7.16
N ALA A 71 20.18 -16.65 6.80
CA ALA A 71 21.56 -16.99 7.12
C ALA A 71 21.93 -16.49 8.52
N SER A 72 22.77 -17.24 9.24
CA SER A 72 23.26 -16.84 10.57
C SER A 72 24.34 -15.76 10.52
N ASN A 73 24.99 -15.56 9.38
CA ASN A 73 26.01 -14.53 9.19
C ASN A 73 26.13 -14.14 7.70
N LEU A 74 26.78 -13.00 7.44
CA LEU A 74 26.98 -12.47 6.09
C LEU A 74 27.67 -13.46 5.15
N GLU A 75 28.72 -14.13 5.63
CA GLU A 75 29.51 -15.06 4.84
C GLU A 75 28.68 -16.27 4.37
N GLY A 76 27.85 -16.82 5.24
CA GLY A 76 26.88 -17.87 4.92
C GLY A 76 25.79 -17.40 3.96
N ALA A 77 25.41 -16.12 4.03
CA ALA A 77 24.41 -15.55 3.13
C ALA A 77 24.91 -15.46 1.68
N VAL A 78 26.17 -15.05 1.49
CA VAL A 78 26.70 -14.71 0.15
C VAL A 78 27.46 -15.84 -0.54
N ARG A 79 27.88 -16.88 0.19
CA ARG A 79 28.50 -18.07 -0.40
C ARG A 79 27.55 -18.73 -1.42
N ASN A 80 28.05 -19.11 -2.59
CA ASN A 80 27.27 -19.70 -3.68
C ASN A 80 26.12 -18.81 -4.23
N ALA A 81 26.04 -17.54 -3.84
CA ALA A 81 25.07 -16.63 -4.41
C ALA A 81 25.49 -16.26 -5.84
N TRP A 82 24.56 -16.27 -6.79
CA TRP A 82 24.84 -15.71 -8.13
C TRP A 82 24.68 -14.19 -8.14
N MET A 83 23.83 -13.65 -7.24
CA MET A 83 23.67 -12.22 -7.01
C MET A 83 23.51 -11.91 -5.52
N VAL A 84 24.07 -10.79 -5.09
CA VAL A 84 23.88 -10.20 -3.76
C VAL A 84 23.23 -8.83 -3.92
N ALA A 85 22.19 -8.55 -3.13
CA ALA A 85 21.52 -7.26 -3.05
C ALA A 85 21.74 -6.61 -1.68
N GLU A 86 22.58 -5.59 -1.64
CA GLU A 86 22.87 -4.79 -0.45
C GLU A 86 21.76 -3.75 -0.23
N CYS A 87 21.06 -3.88 0.90
CA CYS A 87 19.93 -3.07 1.35
C CYS A 87 20.09 -2.61 2.81
N THR A 88 21.35 -2.46 3.28
CA THR A 88 21.70 -1.97 4.61
C THR A 88 21.43 -0.45 4.74
N PRO A 89 21.40 0.10 5.96
CA PRO A 89 21.13 1.53 6.19
C PRO A 89 21.99 2.46 5.33
N GLU A 90 21.45 3.64 5.03
CA GLU A 90 22.06 4.64 4.13
C GLU A 90 23.22 5.41 4.82
N VAL A 91 24.24 4.67 5.27
CA VAL A 91 25.45 5.18 5.92
C VAL A 91 26.66 4.76 5.09
N LEU A 92 27.42 5.74 4.58
CA LEU A 92 28.52 5.53 3.64
C LEU A 92 29.53 4.47 4.14
N GLU A 93 30.03 4.64 5.36
CA GLU A 93 31.03 3.74 5.95
C GLU A 93 30.50 2.30 6.07
N THR A 94 29.26 2.14 6.53
CA THR A 94 28.59 0.84 6.63
C THR A 94 28.51 0.16 5.27
N LYS A 95 28.06 0.87 4.24
CA LYS A 95 27.92 0.31 2.89
C LYS A 95 29.27 -0.05 2.28
N CYS A 96 30.28 0.82 2.39
CA CYS A 96 31.64 0.52 1.94
C CYS A 96 32.17 -0.76 2.60
N ARG A 97 32.04 -0.87 3.93
CA ARG A 97 32.46 -2.06 4.67
C ARG A 97 31.71 -3.31 4.21
N VAL A 98 30.39 -3.25 4.14
CA VAL A 98 29.54 -4.39 3.75
C VAL A 98 29.83 -4.84 2.31
N LEU A 99 30.00 -3.93 1.35
CA LEU A 99 30.38 -4.30 -0.03
C LEU A 99 31.77 -4.96 -0.09
N GLY A 100 32.72 -4.51 0.73
CA GLY A 100 34.04 -5.16 0.84
C GLY A 100 33.96 -6.57 1.45
N GLU A 101 33.12 -6.77 2.47
CA GLU A 101 32.86 -8.09 3.06
C GLU A 101 32.14 -9.01 2.06
N ILE A 102 31.16 -8.51 1.32
CA ILE A 102 30.49 -9.25 0.24
C ILE A 102 31.50 -9.66 -0.83
N ASP A 103 32.37 -8.75 -1.29
CA ASP A 103 33.41 -9.05 -2.27
C ASP A 103 34.35 -10.16 -1.79
N ARG A 104 34.75 -10.11 -0.52
CA ARG A 104 35.63 -11.10 0.10
C ARG A 104 35.02 -12.50 0.23
N PHE A 105 33.73 -12.58 0.56
CA PHE A 105 33.06 -13.83 0.93
C PHE A 105 32.29 -14.50 -0.21
N SER A 106 31.91 -13.74 -1.24
CA SER A 106 31.19 -14.25 -2.41
C SER A 106 32.12 -14.86 -3.46
N ASP A 107 31.57 -15.67 -4.36
CA ASP A 107 32.34 -16.21 -5.48
C ASP A 107 32.78 -15.07 -6.43
N PRO A 108 33.91 -15.22 -7.15
CA PRO A 108 34.37 -14.20 -8.11
C PRO A 108 33.38 -13.89 -9.25
N THR A 109 32.38 -14.74 -9.46
CA THR A 109 31.34 -14.58 -10.49
C THR A 109 30.04 -13.97 -9.96
N THR A 110 29.92 -13.74 -8.64
CA THR A 110 28.71 -13.20 -8.02
C THR A 110 28.52 -11.73 -8.38
N ILE A 111 27.34 -11.38 -8.91
CA ILE A 111 26.95 -9.99 -9.17
C ILE A 111 26.64 -9.30 -7.84
N ILE A 112 27.28 -8.18 -7.55
CA ILE A 112 27.09 -7.43 -6.31
C ILE A 112 26.31 -6.15 -6.63
N THR A 113 25.07 -6.09 -6.15
CA THR A 113 24.20 -4.93 -6.31
C THR A 113 24.04 -4.17 -5.00
N THR A 114 23.85 -2.86 -5.08
CA THR A 114 23.41 -2.01 -3.96
C THR A 114 22.13 -1.28 -4.33
N ASN A 115 21.20 -1.23 -3.39
CA ASN A 115 19.96 -0.45 -3.49
C ASN A 115 20.16 1.02 -3.06
N SER A 116 21.40 1.48 -2.85
CA SER A 116 21.64 2.88 -2.50
C SER A 116 21.16 3.82 -3.60
N SER A 117 20.47 4.88 -3.18
CA SER A 117 20.03 5.98 -4.07
C SER A 117 20.73 7.29 -3.74
N SER A 118 21.30 7.43 -2.55
CA SER A 118 22.02 8.62 -2.11
C SER A 118 23.49 8.57 -2.45
N PHE A 119 24.09 7.37 -2.53
CA PHE A 119 25.49 7.20 -2.90
C PHE A 119 25.60 6.46 -4.24
N LYS A 120 26.44 6.97 -5.15
CA LYS A 120 26.76 6.25 -6.38
C LYS A 120 27.55 5.02 -6.00
N SER A 121 27.32 3.88 -6.65
CA SER A 121 28.12 2.67 -6.39
C SER A 121 29.63 2.88 -6.54
N GLY A 122 30.08 3.83 -7.39
CA GLY A 122 31.49 4.21 -7.48
C GLY A 122 32.08 4.81 -6.19
N GLU A 123 31.25 5.41 -5.34
CA GLU A 123 31.65 5.94 -4.03
C GLU A 123 31.69 4.85 -2.95
N LEU A 124 31.03 3.70 -3.21
CA LEU A 124 30.87 2.60 -2.25
C LEU A 124 31.90 1.47 -2.39
N ILE A 125 32.73 1.52 -3.44
CA ILE A 125 33.77 0.51 -3.73
C ILE A 125 35.19 0.72 -3.15
N PRO A 126 35.50 1.68 -2.22
CA PRO A 126 36.84 1.78 -1.63
C PRO A 126 37.34 0.48 -0.98
N SER A 127 36.45 -0.30 -0.35
CA SER A 127 36.79 -1.57 0.33
C SER A 127 36.65 -2.80 -0.58
N VAL A 128 36.25 -2.63 -1.84
CA VAL A 128 36.12 -3.70 -2.84
C VAL A 128 37.42 -3.85 -3.60
N THR A 129 37.88 -5.09 -3.78
CA THR A 129 39.12 -5.40 -4.49
C THR A 129 39.07 -4.91 -5.94
N ALA A 130 40.23 -4.66 -6.56
CA ALA A 130 40.29 -4.20 -7.94
C ALA A 130 39.56 -5.14 -8.92
N ASN A 131 39.72 -6.46 -8.73
CA ASN A 131 39.03 -7.48 -9.54
C ASN A 131 37.52 -7.54 -9.25
N GLY A 132 37.11 -7.30 -8.01
CA GLY A 132 35.70 -7.28 -7.60
C GLY A 132 34.89 -6.11 -8.16
N ARG A 133 35.53 -4.98 -8.51
CA ARG A 133 34.81 -3.79 -9.01
C ARG A 133 34.04 -4.05 -10.32
N ALA A 134 34.52 -4.97 -11.17
CA ALA A 134 33.88 -5.32 -12.43
C ALA A 134 32.47 -5.94 -12.26
N ARG A 135 32.15 -6.46 -11.07
CA ARG A 135 30.87 -7.10 -10.75
C ARG A 135 29.99 -6.30 -9.79
N VAL A 136 30.36 -5.04 -9.48
CA VAL A 136 29.58 -4.15 -8.60
C VAL A 136 28.77 -3.14 -9.42
N LEU A 137 27.50 -2.93 -9.09
CA LEU A 137 26.62 -1.92 -9.70
C LEU A 137 25.48 -1.50 -8.76
N ASN A 138 24.79 -0.38 -9.04
CA ASN A 138 23.50 -0.11 -8.41
C ASN A 138 22.42 -0.96 -9.09
N ALA A 139 21.49 -1.48 -8.28
CA ALA A 139 20.18 -1.94 -8.70
C ALA A 139 19.16 -1.33 -7.74
N HIS A 140 18.64 -0.16 -8.09
CA HIS A 140 17.76 0.61 -7.23
C HIS A 140 16.30 0.25 -7.48
N TYR A 141 15.70 -0.43 -6.53
CA TYR A 141 14.31 -0.88 -6.56
C TYR A 141 13.40 0.21 -5.97
N SER A 142 12.44 0.70 -6.76
CA SER A 142 11.62 1.85 -6.36
C SER A 142 10.65 1.56 -5.22
N TYR A 143 9.91 0.45 -5.29
CA TYR A 143 9.08 -0.13 -4.21
C TYR A 143 8.40 -1.42 -4.71
N PRO A 144 9.12 -2.54 -4.89
CA PRO A 144 8.57 -3.71 -5.57
C PRO A 144 7.68 -4.55 -4.63
N PRO A 145 6.73 -5.34 -5.17
CA PRO A 145 6.34 -5.45 -6.58
C PRO A 145 5.42 -4.33 -7.09
N GLU A 146 4.91 -3.46 -6.22
CA GLU A 146 3.92 -2.43 -6.56
C GLU A 146 4.48 -1.40 -7.56
N ARG A 147 5.78 -1.14 -7.51
CA ARG A 147 6.51 -0.33 -8.50
C ARG A 147 7.60 -1.21 -9.13
N PRO A 148 7.40 -1.71 -10.36
CA PRO A 148 8.26 -2.73 -10.94
C PRO A 148 9.61 -2.19 -11.44
N ALA A 149 9.80 -0.87 -11.48
CA ALA A 149 11.00 -0.25 -12.02
C ALA A 149 12.26 -0.51 -11.15
N VAL A 150 13.33 -0.93 -11.82
CA VAL A 150 14.67 -1.12 -11.22
C VAL A 150 15.69 -0.34 -12.03
N GLU A 151 16.29 0.69 -11.42
CA GLU A 151 17.33 1.49 -12.07
C GLU A 151 18.71 0.84 -11.90
N VAL A 152 19.37 0.53 -13.02
CA VAL A 152 20.66 -0.15 -13.06
C VAL A 152 21.75 0.82 -13.51
N MET A 153 22.77 1.01 -12.68
CA MET A 153 23.84 2.00 -12.91
C MET A 153 25.22 1.44 -12.60
N SER A 154 26.18 1.63 -13.51
CA SER A 154 27.57 1.20 -13.34
C SER A 154 28.28 1.93 -12.17
N CYS A 155 29.17 1.22 -11.49
CA CYS A 155 30.09 1.81 -10.51
C CYS A 155 31.29 2.54 -11.17
N GLY A 156 31.31 2.64 -12.51
CA GLY A 156 32.41 3.20 -13.29
C GLY A 156 33.43 2.15 -13.75
N HIS A 157 33.40 0.96 -13.14
CA HIS A 157 34.26 -0.18 -13.48
C HIS A 157 33.46 -1.43 -13.87
N THR A 158 32.13 -1.41 -13.76
CA THR A 158 31.26 -2.57 -14.00
C THR A 158 31.43 -3.09 -15.43
N ASP A 159 31.63 -4.40 -15.57
CA ASP A 159 31.62 -5.09 -16.86
C ASP A 159 30.23 -4.93 -17.51
N PRO A 160 30.15 -4.43 -18.76
CA PRO A 160 28.90 -4.37 -19.49
C PRO A 160 28.13 -5.69 -19.55
N ASN A 161 28.81 -6.85 -19.58
CA ASN A 161 28.16 -8.16 -19.57
C ASN A 161 27.40 -8.43 -18.27
N VAL A 162 27.93 -7.98 -17.12
CA VAL A 162 27.25 -8.08 -15.82
C VAL A 162 25.95 -7.28 -15.84
N ILE A 163 25.98 -6.08 -16.43
CA ILE A 163 24.76 -5.28 -16.61
C ILE A 163 23.76 -6.05 -17.48
N GLN A 164 24.17 -6.55 -18.65
CA GLN A 164 23.27 -7.28 -19.55
C GLN A 164 22.65 -8.51 -18.88
N THR A 165 23.44 -9.30 -18.15
CA THR A 165 22.92 -10.44 -17.37
C THR A 165 21.88 -9.98 -16.36
N LEU A 166 22.16 -8.92 -15.58
CA LEU A 166 21.20 -8.44 -14.60
C LEU A 166 19.92 -7.90 -15.22
N LEU A 167 20.00 -7.16 -16.34
CA LEU A 167 18.82 -6.67 -17.06
C LEU A 167 17.92 -7.83 -17.51
N HIS A 168 18.52 -8.89 -18.05
CA HIS A 168 17.81 -10.10 -18.45
C HIS A 168 17.12 -10.76 -17.24
N GLU A 169 17.81 -10.91 -16.11
CA GLU A 169 17.24 -11.53 -14.93
C GLU A 169 16.13 -10.68 -14.27
N ILE A 170 16.25 -9.36 -14.26
CA ILE A 170 15.20 -8.44 -13.78
C ILE A 170 13.92 -8.60 -14.62
N LEU A 171 14.05 -8.63 -15.96
CA LEU A 171 12.92 -8.91 -16.86
C LEU A 171 12.33 -10.30 -16.61
N ASN A 172 13.19 -11.30 -16.40
CA ASN A 172 12.78 -12.66 -16.12
C ASN A 172 12.02 -12.82 -14.81
N ILE A 173 12.09 -11.90 -13.86
CA ILE A 173 11.25 -11.92 -12.65
C ILE A 173 10.01 -11.03 -12.75
N GLY A 174 9.78 -10.39 -13.90
CA GLY A 174 8.62 -9.52 -14.15
C GLY A 174 8.78 -8.10 -13.61
N LEU A 175 10.02 -7.66 -13.42
CA LEU A 175 10.36 -6.28 -13.12
C LEU A 175 10.83 -5.55 -14.39
N GLU A 176 10.86 -4.23 -14.33
CA GLU A 176 11.16 -3.37 -15.48
C GLU A 176 12.52 -2.68 -15.27
N PRO A 177 13.60 -3.14 -15.91
CA PRO A 177 14.90 -2.51 -15.74
C PRO A 177 15.02 -1.21 -16.54
N VAL A 178 15.71 -0.23 -15.97
CA VAL A 178 16.04 1.05 -16.61
C VAL A 178 17.54 1.30 -16.47
N VAL A 179 18.25 1.46 -17.60
CA VAL A 179 19.70 1.70 -17.58
C VAL A 179 20.01 3.17 -17.35
N VAL A 180 20.87 3.45 -16.38
CA VAL A 180 21.41 4.78 -16.10
C VAL A 180 22.80 4.89 -16.71
N ASN A 181 22.92 5.69 -17.78
CA ASN A 181 24.12 5.75 -18.61
C ASN A 181 25.35 6.40 -17.95
N GLY A 182 25.16 7.14 -16.86
CA GLY A 182 26.25 7.82 -16.15
C GLY A 182 25.99 7.85 -14.65
N GLN A 183 27.05 8.06 -13.86
CA GLN A 183 26.90 8.12 -12.41
C GLN A 183 26.07 9.31 -11.98
N SER A 184 25.01 9.04 -11.22
CA SER A 184 24.05 10.05 -10.81
C SER A 184 23.55 9.78 -9.40
N THR A 185 23.67 10.78 -8.52
CA THR A 185 23.00 10.79 -7.22
C THR A 185 21.48 10.85 -7.45
N GLY A 186 20.75 9.93 -6.83
CA GLY A 186 19.31 9.75 -7.09
C GLY A 186 19.00 9.14 -8.45
N LEU A 187 19.99 8.58 -9.15
CA LEU A 187 19.81 7.90 -10.44
C LEU A 187 19.06 8.80 -11.45
N ILE A 188 18.04 8.29 -12.13
CA ILE A 188 17.15 9.06 -13.02
C ILE A 188 15.92 9.53 -12.22
N GLY A 189 15.20 8.59 -11.61
CA GLY A 189 13.91 8.82 -10.97
C GLY A 189 13.99 9.81 -9.83
N ASN A 190 14.83 9.53 -8.82
CA ASN A 190 14.97 10.41 -7.66
C ASN A 190 15.60 11.75 -8.03
N ARG A 191 16.45 11.82 -9.08
CA ARG A 191 17.00 13.08 -9.58
C ARG A 191 15.94 13.98 -10.19
N ILE A 192 15.05 13.44 -11.02
CA ILE A 192 13.92 14.18 -11.61
C ILE A 192 12.94 14.58 -10.50
N TRP A 193 12.65 13.64 -9.58
CA TRP A 193 11.78 13.89 -8.43
C TRP A 193 12.30 15.05 -7.56
N ALA A 194 13.61 15.12 -7.31
CA ALA A 194 14.21 16.23 -6.59
C ALA A 194 13.98 17.59 -7.28
N ALA A 195 13.91 17.63 -8.61
CA ALA A 195 13.59 18.86 -9.33
C ALA A 195 12.11 19.23 -9.20
N ILE A 196 11.20 18.28 -9.40
CA ILE A 196 9.75 18.49 -9.25
C ILE A 196 9.43 18.96 -7.82
N LYS A 197 9.95 18.24 -6.83
CA LYS A 197 9.73 18.54 -5.41
C LYS A 197 10.25 19.91 -5.02
N ARG A 198 11.45 20.30 -5.50
CA ARG A 198 12.00 21.64 -5.29
C ARG A 198 11.09 22.73 -5.86
N GLU A 199 10.60 22.55 -7.08
CA GLU A 199 9.72 23.53 -7.72
C GLU A 199 8.38 23.66 -6.97
N VAL A 200 7.84 22.54 -6.50
CA VAL A 200 6.63 22.53 -5.66
C VAL A 200 6.85 23.34 -4.37
N MET A 201 7.98 23.15 -3.69
CA MET A 201 8.32 23.95 -2.51
C MET A 201 8.47 25.44 -2.85
N MET A 202 9.03 25.79 -4.02
CA MET A 202 9.16 27.18 -4.46
C MET A 202 7.79 27.83 -4.71
N VAL A 203 6.89 27.16 -5.43
CA VAL A 203 5.50 27.62 -5.66
C VAL A 203 4.77 27.86 -4.33
N LEU A 204 4.98 26.99 -3.34
CA LEU A 204 4.42 27.14 -2.00
C LEU A 204 5.02 28.35 -1.25
N ALA A 205 6.35 28.48 -1.28
CA ALA A 205 7.07 29.56 -0.59
C ALA A 205 6.77 30.94 -1.19
N ASP A 206 6.62 31.01 -2.51
CA ASP A 206 6.27 32.21 -3.27
C ASP A 206 4.76 32.53 -3.17
N LYS A 207 3.99 31.67 -2.46
CA LYS A 207 2.54 31.80 -2.22
C LYS A 207 1.72 31.86 -3.51
N ILE A 208 2.19 31.17 -4.56
CA ILE A 208 1.54 31.15 -5.88
C ILE A 208 0.37 30.17 -5.91
N GLY A 209 0.46 29.06 -5.18
CA GLY A 209 -0.60 28.03 -5.16
C GLY A 209 -0.67 27.27 -3.84
N SER A 210 -1.85 26.75 -3.53
CA SER A 210 -2.06 25.85 -2.39
C SER A 210 -1.58 24.43 -2.72
N PRO A 211 -1.22 23.59 -1.73
CA PRO A 211 -0.91 22.18 -1.95
C PRO A 211 -2.01 21.44 -2.74
N GLN A 212 -3.28 21.73 -2.44
CA GLN A 212 -4.44 21.12 -3.10
C GLN A 212 -4.52 21.51 -4.59
N ASP A 213 -4.27 22.77 -4.92
CA ASP A 213 -4.31 23.25 -6.30
C ASP A 213 -3.11 22.75 -7.12
N ILE A 214 -1.92 22.71 -6.51
CA ILE A 214 -0.72 22.12 -7.13
C ILE A 214 -1.01 20.66 -7.50
N ASP A 215 -1.48 19.86 -6.56
CA ASP A 215 -1.79 18.45 -6.81
C ASP A 215 -2.94 18.29 -7.81
N LYS A 216 -3.97 19.12 -7.74
CA LYS A 216 -5.10 19.10 -8.69
C LYS A 216 -4.63 19.37 -10.12
N LEU A 217 -3.83 20.42 -10.33
CA LEU A 217 -3.27 20.75 -11.64
C LEU A 217 -2.30 19.68 -12.12
N PHE A 218 -1.48 19.11 -11.23
CA PHE A 218 -0.56 18.04 -11.59
C PHE A 218 -1.31 16.80 -12.09
N ARG A 219 -2.39 16.40 -11.41
CA ARG A 219 -3.23 15.27 -11.86
C ARG A 219 -3.89 15.53 -13.20
N TYR A 220 -4.44 16.72 -13.43
CA TYR A 220 -5.05 17.04 -14.73
C TYR A 220 -4.03 17.18 -15.86
N GLY A 221 -2.85 17.76 -15.58
CA GLY A 221 -1.83 18.02 -16.60
C GLY A 221 -1.03 16.77 -17.00
N PHE A 222 -0.80 15.85 -16.07
CA PHE A 222 0.02 14.65 -16.29
C PHE A 222 -0.78 13.34 -16.24
N GLU A 223 -2.10 13.40 -16.11
CA GLU A 223 -2.98 12.23 -15.95
C GLU A 223 -2.52 11.24 -14.87
N SER A 224 -1.84 11.76 -13.85
CA SER A 224 -1.21 10.95 -12.81
C SER A 224 -2.17 10.66 -11.66
N THR A 225 -2.15 9.42 -11.16
CA THR A 225 -2.85 9.03 -9.92
C THR A 225 -2.13 9.53 -8.67
N LEU A 226 -0.82 9.72 -8.75
CA LEU A 226 0.03 10.26 -7.68
C LEU A 226 0.39 11.71 -7.97
N ALA A 227 0.34 12.56 -6.95
CA ALA A 227 0.58 13.99 -7.07
C ALA A 227 1.68 14.42 -6.08
N PRO A 228 2.46 15.47 -6.39
CA PRO A 228 3.71 15.73 -5.70
C PRO A 228 3.56 16.05 -4.21
N CYS A 229 2.58 16.87 -3.80
CA CYS A 229 2.37 17.18 -2.39
C CYS A 229 1.93 15.92 -1.63
N GLN A 230 1.04 15.10 -2.23
CA GLN A 230 0.68 13.80 -1.67
C GLN A 230 1.90 12.87 -1.50
N ILE A 231 2.80 12.79 -2.48
CA ILE A 231 4.02 11.96 -2.38
C ILE A 231 4.94 12.47 -1.28
N MET A 232 5.12 13.80 -1.16
CA MET A 232 5.92 14.40 -0.08
C MET A 232 5.36 14.05 1.31
N ASP A 233 4.04 14.07 1.47
CA ASP A 233 3.38 13.69 2.72
C ASP A 233 3.43 12.17 2.99
N GLU A 234 3.43 11.33 1.96
CA GLU A 234 3.66 9.88 2.09
C GLU A 234 5.09 9.56 2.55
N VAL A 235 6.09 10.31 2.07
CA VAL A 235 7.49 10.21 2.51
C VAL A 235 7.69 10.77 3.93
N GLY A 236 6.92 11.80 4.27
CA GLY A 236 7.02 12.54 5.51
C GLY A 236 7.88 13.79 5.36
N LEU A 237 7.36 14.94 5.82
CA LEU A 237 7.94 16.25 5.56
C LEU A 237 9.28 16.47 6.27
N GLN A 238 9.52 15.83 7.41
CA GLN A 238 10.84 15.85 8.05
C GLN A 238 11.89 15.15 7.17
N THR A 239 11.60 13.93 6.72
CA THR A 239 12.46 13.17 5.81
C THR A 239 12.71 13.95 4.51
N VAL A 240 11.67 14.60 3.97
CA VAL A 240 11.80 15.48 2.80
C VAL A 240 12.79 16.60 3.07
N CYS A 241 12.72 17.25 4.24
CA CYS A 241 13.65 18.31 4.61
C CYS A 241 15.09 17.82 4.70
N ASP A 242 15.31 16.65 5.30
CA ASP A 242 16.64 16.08 5.48
C ASP A 242 17.29 15.73 4.12
N ILE A 243 16.49 15.18 3.20
CA ILE A 243 16.92 14.86 1.82
C ILE A 243 17.29 16.15 1.05
N GLU A 244 16.47 17.19 1.15
CA GLU A 244 16.72 18.44 0.41
C GLU A 244 17.93 19.19 0.96
N GLU A 245 18.16 19.15 2.27
CA GLU A 245 19.38 19.71 2.85
C GLU A 245 20.63 18.99 2.34
N HIS A 246 20.58 17.67 2.18
CA HIS A 246 21.66 16.93 1.53
C HIS A 246 21.89 17.38 0.09
N TYR A 247 20.84 17.52 -0.73
CA TYR A 247 20.99 17.98 -2.12
C TYR A 247 21.51 19.42 -2.23
N ILE A 248 21.13 20.32 -1.32
CA ILE A 248 21.65 21.68 -1.27
C ILE A 248 23.16 21.66 -1.04
N ARG A 249 23.63 20.88 -0.04
CA ARG A 249 25.07 20.74 0.25
C ARG A 249 25.84 20.11 -0.90
N GLU A 250 25.27 19.09 -1.55
CA GLU A 250 25.93 18.37 -2.65
C GLU A 250 26.01 19.22 -3.93
N ARG A 251 24.94 19.95 -4.27
CA ARG A 251 24.80 20.61 -5.58
C ARG A 251 25.14 22.11 -5.56
N GLY A 252 25.18 22.74 -4.39
CA GLY A 252 25.64 24.11 -4.15
C GLY A 252 24.77 25.25 -4.70
N ASN A 253 24.05 25.03 -5.82
CA ASN A 253 23.30 26.05 -6.54
C ASN A 253 21.78 25.93 -6.37
N ILE A 254 21.33 25.32 -5.27
CA ILE A 254 19.91 25.15 -4.95
C ILE A 254 19.49 26.23 -3.95
N PRO A 255 18.42 26.99 -4.20
CA PRO A 255 17.92 27.99 -3.25
C PRO A 255 17.48 27.32 -1.93
N THR A 256 17.80 27.95 -0.79
CA THR A 256 17.47 27.42 0.55
C THR A 256 16.10 27.84 1.05
N TYR A 257 15.61 29.01 0.62
CA TYR A 257 14.35 29.58 1.06
C TYR A 257 13.11 28.65 0.95
N PRO A 258 12.98 27.75 -0.06
CA PRO A 258 11.82 26.86 -0.14
C PRO A 258 11.83 25.79 0.96
N LEU A 259 13.03 25.32 1.33
CA LEU A 259 13.23 24.38 2.43
C LEU A 259 12.95 25.05 3.79
N GLU A 260 13.44 26.28 3.97
CA GLU A 260 13.16 27.10 5.17
C GLU A 260 11.65 27.31 5.34
N TYR A 261 10.95 27.69 4.25
CA TYR A 261 9.49 27.82 4.25
C TYR A 261 8.78 26.53 4.65
N LEU A 262 9.16 25.39 4.06
CA LEU A 262 8.56 24.10 4.40
C LEU A 262 8.75 23.76 5.88
N ARG A 263 9.94 24.03 6.43
CA ARG A 263 10.25 23.81 7.85
C ARG A 263 9.39 24.68 8.76
N GLU A 264 9.37 25.99 8.53
CA GLU A 264 8.67 26.95 9.39
C GLU A 264 7.14 26.80 9.33
N HIS A 265 6.60 26.55 8.13
CA HIS A 265 5.16 26.60 7.92
C HIS A 265 4.45 25.25 8.09
N TYR A 266 5.18 24.14 8.03
CA TYR A 266 4.60 22.79 8.16
C TYR A 266 5.27 21.97 9.26
N VAL A 267 6.58 21.70 9.14
CA VAL A 267 7.27 20.76 10.05
C VAL A 267 7.27 21.28 11.49
N ALA A 268 7.62 22.54 11.72
CA ALA A 268 7.62 23.18 13.04
C ALA A 268 6.23 23.22 13.69
N LYS A 269 5.17 23.09 12.89
CA LYS A 269 3.77 23.04 13.36
C LYS A 269 3.25 21.60 13.56
N GLY A 270 4.14 20.61 13.49
CA GLY A 270 3.78 19.19 13.62
C GLY A 270 2.88 18.70 12.48
N ARG A 271 3.02 19.28 11.28
CA ARG A 271 2.45 18.75 10.04
C ARG A 271 3.56 17.93 9.37
N LEU A 272 3.63 16.64 9.69
CA LEU A 272 4.76 15.79 9.29
C LEU A 272 4.42 14.89 8.10
N GLY A 273 3.19 14.93 7.59
CA GLY A 273 2.75 14.11 6.47
C GLY A 273 1.62 13.16 6.85
N ARG A 274 1.35 12.21 5.95
CA ARG A 274 0.18 11.32 5.98
C ARG A 274 0.11 10.48 7.26
N MET A 275 1.26 10.00 7.77
CA MET A 275 1.31 9.20 9.01
C MET A 275 0.86 9.99 10.25
N THR A 276 0.96 11.31 10.22
CA THR A 276 0.51 12.19 11.32
C THR A 276 -0.88 12.79 11.08
N GLY A 277 -1.61 12.30 10.08
CA GLY A 277 -2.92 12.84 9.69
C GLY A 277 -2.87 14.22 9.04
N ARG A 278 -1.73 14.90 9.02
CA ARG A 278 -1.61 16.24 8.42
C ARG A 278 -0.19 16.51 7.94
N GLY A 279 -0.09 17.05 6.73
CA GLY A 279 1.17 17.43 6.07
C GLY A 279 0.98 18.70 5.24
N LEU A 280 1.44 18.70 4.00
CA LEU A 280 1.06 19.70 3.01
C LEU A 280 -0.46 19.67 2.78
N LEU A 281 -1.03 18.47 2.77
CA LEU A 281 -2.46 18.24 2.70
C LEU A 281 -3.02 17.95 4.11
N ASP A 282 -4.31 18.26 4.30
CA ASP A 282 -5.04 17.75 5.45
C ASP A 282 -5.57 16.37 5.07
N TYR A 283 -5.14 15.36 5.82
CA TYR A 283 -5.76 14.05 5.77
C TYR A 283 -6.81 14.06 6.88
N CYS A 284 -8.04 13.64 6.60
CA CYS A 284 -8.94 13.34 7.70
C CYS A 284 -8.19 12.39 8.63
N GLU A 285 -8.01 12.79 9.89
CA GLU A 285 -7.23 12.01 10.85
C GLU A 285 -7.64 10.53 10.73
N PRO A 286 -6.70 9.59 10.59
CA PRO A 286 -6.93 8.30 11.20
C PRO A 286 -6.89 8.55 12.70
N THR A 287 -8.02 8.98 13.27
CA THR A 287 -8.22 8.91 14.71
C THR A 287 -7.94 7.45 15.08
N ASN A 288 -7.07 7.23 16.04
CA ASN A 288 -6.77 5.90 16.58
C ASN A 288 -8.05 5.09 16.77
N SER A 289 -8.26 4.03 15.98
CA SER A 289 -8.99 2.81 16.39
C SER A 289 -9.12 1.81 15.23
N GLY A 290 -8.03 1.08 14.98
CA GLY A 290 -8.08 -0.21 14.31
C GLY A 290 -8.39 -0.23 12.81
N SER A 291 -8.37 -1.44 12.25
CA SER A 291 -8.79 -1.74 10.87
C SER A 291 -10.22 -1.24 10.61
N LEU A 292 -10.66 -1.12 9.35
CA LEU A 292 -12.06 -0.89 9.01
C LEU A 292 -12.99 -1.89 9.73
N ARG A 293 -12.49 -3.10 10.02
CA ARG A 293 -13.19 -4.08 10.84
C ARG A 293 -13.55 -3.53 12.21
N ASP A 294 -12.57 -2.95 12.89
CA ASP A 294 -12.72 -2.40 14.24
C ASP A 294 -13.66 -1.18 14.22
N ARG A 295 -13.56 -0.35 13.17
CA ARG A 295 -14.44 0.81 13.00
C ARG A 295 -15.89 0.44 12.72
N LEU A 296 -16.13 -0.66 11.98
CA LEU A 296 -17.47 -1.18 11.68
C LEU A 296 -18.16 -1.75 12.92
N ILE A 297 -17.41 -2.32 13.87
CA ILE A 297 -17.99 -2.91 15.08
C ILE A 297 -18.88 -1.88 15.80
N GLY A 298 -20.10 -2.31 16.10
CA GLY A 298 -21.10 -1.53 16.81
C GLY A 298 -22.46 -1.58 16.13
N THR A 299 -23.33 -0.70 16.61
CA THR A 299 -24.71 -0.57 16.18
C THR A 299 -24.86 0.71 15.37
N TRP A 300 -25.57 0.63 14.24
CA TRP A 300 -25.77 1.74 13.33
C TRP A 300 -27.24 1.86 12.97
N GLU A 301 -27.76 3.08 12.94
CA GLU A 301 -29.13 3.39 12.51
C GLU A 301 -29.13 3.98 11.10
N LEU A 302 -30.16 3.69 10.30
CA LEU A 302 -30.28 4.22 8.95
C LEU A 302 -30.66 5.71 9.00
N VAL A 303 -29.92 6.54 8.26
CA VAL A 303 -30.17 7.99 8.16
C VAL A 303 -30.61 8.39 6.76
N GLU A 304 -30.05 7.76 5.73
CA GLU A 304 -30.35 8.12 4.34
C GLU A 304 -30.34 6.90 3.43
N TYR A 305 -31.27 6.88 2.49
CA TYR A 305 -31.33 5.94 1.37
C TYR A 305 -31.23 6.74 0.07
N ALA A 306 -30.21 6.48 -0.74
CA ALA A 306 -30.03 7.13 -2.03
C ALA A 306 -29.99 6.09 -3.16
N ASN A 307 -30.88 6.23 -4.15
CA ASN A 307 -30.90 5.41 -5.36
C ASN A 307 -30.72 6.31 -6.60
N SER A 308 -29.83 5.91 -7.51
CA SER A 308 -29.46 6.68 -8.70
C SER A 308 -30.41 6.50 -9.90
N GLU A 309 -31.42 5.64 -9.81
CA GLU A 309 -32.51 5.54 -10.80
C GLU A 309 -33.70 6.43 -10.40
N ALA A 310 -33.69 7.71 -10.77
CA ALA A 310 -34.88 8.56 -10.68
C ALA A 310 -35.68 8.48 -11.98
N GLY A 311 -36.57 7.48 -12.06
CA GLY A 311 -37.60 7.35 -13.08
C GLY A 311 -38.95 7.00 -12.44
N LYS A 312 -39.59 8.00 -11.81
CA LYS A 312 -40.97 8.01 -11.25
C LYS A 312 -41.33 6.95 -10.20
N ASP A 313 -41.82 7.46 -9.05
CA ASP A 313 -42.36 6.77 -7.86
C ASP A 313 -41.38 5.97 -7.00
N SER A 314 -40.60 6.67 -6.18
CA SER A 314 -39.94 6.11 -4.99
C SER A 314 -40.66 6.51 -3.70
N SER A 315 -42.00 6.38 -3.64
CA SER A 315 -42.78 6.76 -2.46
C SER A 315 -42.52 5.91 -1.20
N LEU A 316 -41.65 4.89 -1.29
CA LEU A 316 -41.19 4.04 -0.20
C LEU A 316 -39.79 4.40 0.30
N ALA A 317 -38.94 5.05 -0.51
CA ALA A 317 -37.54 5.31 -0.17
C ALA A 317 -37.37 6.40 0.90
N ASP A 318 -38.33 7.33 1.00
CA ASP A 318 -38.27 8.46 1.94
C ASP A 318 -38.72 8.10 3.38
N LYS A 319 -39.03 6.82 3.65
CA LYS A 319 -39.61 6.37 4.93
C LYS A 319 -39.15 4.97 5.33
N ILE A 320 -37.91 4.59 5.07
CA ILE A 320 -37.35 3.34 5.61
C ILE A 320 -36.56 3.69 6.86
N GLU A 321 -36.83 2.97 7.93
CA GLU A 321 -36.02 2.99 9.15
C GLU A 321 -35.32 1.64 9.28
N GLY A 322 -34.23 1.61 10.03
CA GLY A 322 -33.57 0.35 10.26
C GLY A 322 -32.28 0.47 11.03
N MET A 323 -31.73 -0.69 11.33
CA MET A 323 -30.47 -0.84 12.02
C MET A 323 -29.61 -1.90 11.35
N ILE A 324 -28.30 -1.68 11.41
CA ILE A 324 -27.31 -2.68 11.07
C ILE A 324 -26.32 -2.80 12.22
N ILE A 325 -26.01 -4.03 12.60
CA ILE A 325 -25.13 -4.35 13.72
C ILE A 325 -23.97 -5.19 13.18
N TYR A 326 -22.74 -4.80 13.53
CA TYR A 326 -21.55 -5.59 13.30
C TYR A 326 -20.97 -6.03 14.64
N ALA A 327 -20.92 -7.33 14.88
CA ALA A 327 -20.43 -7.92 16.10
C ALA A 327 -18.91 -8.20 16.02
N PRO A 328 -18.15 -8.06 17.14
CA PRO A 328 -16.71 -8.38 17.17
C PRO A 328 -16.37 -9.81 16.70
N SER A 329 -17.30 -10.74 16.88
CA SER A 329 -17.19 -12.14 16.43
C SER A 329 -17.16 -12.32 14.91
N GLY A 330 -17.36 -11.26 14.12
CA GLY A 330 -17.35 -11.32 12.66
C GLY A 330 -18.70 -11.60 12.01
N TYR A 331 -19.79 -11.46 12.78
CA TYR A 331 -21.17 -11.58 12.28
C TYR A 331 -21.84 -10.22 12.20
N MET A 332 -22.81 -10.10 11.29
CA MET A 332 -23.61 -8.91 11.13
C MET A 332 -25.08 -9.24 10.97
N SER A 333 -25.94 -8.28 11.30
CA SER A 333 -27.40 -8.37 11.10
C SER A 333 -27.92 -7.02 10.66
N ALA A 334 -28.73 -7.00 9.60
CA ALA A 334 -29.39 -5.80 9.10
C ALA A 334 -30.91 -6.00 9.16
N GLN A 335 -31.60 -4.98 9.65
CA GLN A 335 -33.06 -4.93 9.74
C GLN A 335 -33.53 -3.59 9.18
N LEU A 336 -34.47 -3.64 8.24
CA LEU A 336 -35.07 -2.51 7.57
C LEU A 336 -36.57 -2.65 7.65
N GLN A 337 -37.27 -1.55 7.93
CA GLN A 337 -38.71 -1.52 8.04
C GLN A 337 -39.31 -0.27 7.41
N VAL A 338 -40.55 -0.39 6.95
CA VAL A 338 -41.39 0.73 6.51
C VAL A 338 -42.37 1.08 7.65
N PRO A 339 -42.19 2.18 8.40
CA PRO A 339 -42.97 2.54 9.59
C PRO A 339 -44.47 2.73 9.34
N GLY A 340 -45.29 2.45 10.35
CA GLY A 340 -46.76 2.61 10.30
C GLY A 340 -47.53 1.32 10.01
N GLN A 341 -47.00 0.17 10.41
CA GLN A 341 -47.72 -1.11 10.38
C GLN A 341 -48.69 -1.19 11.55
N ALA A 342 -49.94 -1.60 11.28
CA ALA A 342 -50.91 -1.87 12.33
C ALA A 342 -50.53 -3.15 13.10
N PRO A 343 -50.74 -3.22 14.43
CA PRO A 343 -50.60 -4.46 15.19
C PRO A 343 -51.46 -5.57 14.60
N PHE A 344 -51.05 -6.82 14.78
CA PHE A 344 -51.90 -7.96 14.47
C PHE A 344 -53.14 -7.93 15.36
N ILE A 345 -54.26 -8.42 14.82
CA ILE A 345 -55.51 -8.53 15.60
C ILE A 345 -55.34 -9.53 16.75
N SER A 346 -54.53 -10.56 16.53
CA SER A 346 -54.17 -11.56 17.55
C SER A 346 -52.95 -11.13 18.34
N GLU A 347 -52.98 -11.36 19.66
CA GLU A 347 -51.81 -11.24 20.54
C GLU A 347 -50.88 -12.46 20.44
N ASP A 348 -51.37 -13.59 19.89
CA ASP A 348 -50.53 -14.75 19.58
C ASP A 348 -49.68 -14.47 18.34
N PHE A 349 -48.36 -14.60 18.47
CA PHE A 349 -47.38 -14.40 17.40
C PHE A 349 -47.67 -15.26 16.16
N LEU A 350 -48.24 -16.46 16.35
CA LEU A 350 -48.64 -17.36 15.26
C LEU A 350 -50.12 -17.25 14.88
N GLY A 351 -50.90 -16.44 15.61
CA GLY A 351 -52.34 -16.30 15.42
C GLY A 351 -52.77 -15.19 14.45
N GLY A 352 -51.84 -14.56 13.72
CA GLY A 352 -52.16 -13.56 12.69
C GLY A 352 -52.93 -14.16 11.50
N SER A 353 -53.71 -13.32 10.80
CA SER A 353 -54.31 -13.74 9.53
C SER A 353 -53.28 -13.72 8.38
N GLU A 354 -53.55 -14.42 7.28
CA GLU A 354 -52.67 -14.36 6.08
C GLU A 354 -52.44 -12.92 5.59
N LYS A 355 -53.47 -12.05 5.72
CA LYS A 355 -53.37 -10.63 5.37
C LYS A 355 -52.39 -9.91 6.28
N ASP A 356 -52.42 -10.20 7.58
CA ASP A 356 -51.52 -9.60 8.57
C ASP A 356 -50.06 -9.97 8.27
N TYR A 357 -49.78 -11.26 8.00
CA TYR A 357 -48.44 -11.71 7.63
C TYR A 357 -47.97 -11.16 6.29
N THR A 358 -48.87 -11.06 5.31
CA THR A 358 -48.54 -10.49 3.99
C THR A 358 -48.11 -9.02 4.12
N GLU A 359 -48.86 -8.23 4.88
CA GLU A 359 -48.53 -6.82 5.09
C GLU A 359 -47.27 -6.65 5.95
N ALA A 360 -47.05 -7.51 6.95
CA ALA A 360 -45.80 -7.53 7.72
C ALA A 360 -44.59 -7.86 6.85
N GLY A 361 -44.68 -8.92 6.04
CA GLY A 361 -43.59 -9.40 5.20
C GLY A 361 -43.18 -8.42 4.10
N LYS A 362 -44.12 -7.62 3.57
CA LYS A 362 -43.81 -6.56 2.59
C LYS A 362 -43.07 -5.37 3.19
N ARG A 363 -43.27 -5.13 4.48
CA ARG A 363 -42.82 -3.91 5.18
C ARG A 363 -41.58 -4.12 6.01
N TYR A 364 -41.12 -5.35 6.15
CA TYR A 364 -39.98 -5.70 6.96
C TYR A 364 -39.00 -6.57 6.18
N PHE A 365 -37.73 -6.17 6.18
CA PHE A 365 -36.66 -6.86 5.50
C PHE A 365 -35.49 -7.06 6.45
N ALA A 366 -35.04 -8.31 6.59
CA ALA A 366 -33.91 -8.61 7.46
C ALA A 366 -33.02 -9.69 6.85
N TYR A 367 -31.72 -9.59 7.14
CA TYR A 367 -30.75 -10.63 6.84
C TYR A 367 -29.59 -10.60 7.83
N THR A 368 -28.93 -11.74 7.99
CA THR A 368 -27.80 -11.93 8.91
C THR A 368 -26.81 -12.96 8.39
N GLY A 369 -25.57 -12.88 8.84
CA GLY A 369 -24.51 -13.84 8.58
C GLY A 369 -23.10 -13.27 8.82
N PRO A 370 -22.03 -14.00 8.49
CA PRO A 370 -20.68 -13.51 8.67
C PRO A 370 -20.36 -12.38 7.67
N PHE A 371 -19.47 -11.47 8.07
CA PHE A 371 -18.96 -10.43 7.19
C PHE A 371 -17.43 -10.48 7.05
N PHE A 372 -16.98 -10.11 5.86
CA PHE A 372 -15.57 -10.07 5.48
C PHE A 372 -15.24 -8.70 4.92
N ILE A 373 -14.00 -8.27 5.12
CA ILE A 373 -13.53 -6.95 4.68
C ILE A 373 -12.30 -7.15 3.82
N ASP A 374 -12.30 -6.46 2.69
CA ASP A 374 -11.16 -6.33 1.80
C ASP A 374 -10.72 -4.86 1.77
N GLU A 375 -9.72 -4.54 2.58
CA GLU A 375 -9.11 -3.20 2.67
C GLU A 375 -8.08 -2.94 1.56
N SER A 376 -7.80 -3.93 0.70
CA SER A 376 -6.87 -3.73 -0.43
C SER A 376 -7.50 -2.94 -1.58
N GLN A 377 -8.83 -2.83 -1.62
CA GLN A 377 -9.58 -2.07 -2.61
C GLN A 377 -9.84 -0.63 -2.15
N THR A 378 -9.96 0.29 -3.11
CA THR A 378 -10.28 1.71 -2.82
C THR A 378 -11.52 2.13 -3.63
N PRO A 379 -12.68 2.37 -2.97
CA PRO A 379 -12.93 2.23 -1.53
C PRO A 379 -12.89 0.76 -1.06
N PRO A 380 -12.65 0.51 0.24
CA PRO A 380 -12.69 -0.83 0.81
C PRO A 380 -14.02 -1.54 0.55
N VAL A 381 -13.98 -2.87 0.50
CA VAL A 381 -15.16 -3.69 0.23
C VAL A 381 -15.57 -4.45 1.49
N VAL A 382 -16.85 -4.42 1.81
CA VAL A 382 -17.48 -5.27 2.83
C VAL A 382 -18.35 -6.29 2.12
N ARG A 383 -18.18 -7.57 2.47
CA ARG A 383 -18.98 -8.69 1.95
C ARG A 383 -19.82 -9.25 3.09
N HIS A 384 -21.13 -9.34 2.88
CA HIS A 384 -22.03 -10.04 3.80
C HIS A 384 -22.38 -11.41 3.19
N HIS A 385 -21.95 -12.48 3.83
CA HIS A 385 -22.38 -13.83 3.50
C HIS A 385 -23.72 -14.09 4.17
N VAL A 386 -24.80 -14.24 3.40
CA VAL A 386 -26.15 -14.34 3.95
C VAL A 386 -26.45 -15.76 4.40
N THR A 387 -26.70 -15.98 5.69
CA THR A 387 -27.10 -17.30 6.22
C THR A 387 -28.59 -17.38 6.50
N HIS A 388 -29.20 -16.30 7.00
CA HIS A 388 -30.64 -16.19 7.20
C HIS A 388 -31.13 -14.88 6.61
N CYS A 389 -32.29 -14.92 5.95
CA CYS A 389 -32.90 -13.75 5.33
C CYS A 389 -34.41 -13.93 5.22
N SER A 390 -35.17 -12.84 5.38
CA SER A 390 -36.61 -12.82 5.13
C SER A 390 -36.94 -12.98 3.64
N PHE A 391 -35.96 -12.80 2.75
CA PHE A 391 -36.04 -13.15 1.34
C PHE A 391 -35.19 -14.40 1.04
N PRO A 392 -35.82 -15.58 0.92
CA PRO A 392 -35.10 -16.86 0.85
C PRO A 392 -34.07 -16.97 -0.28
N ASN A 393 -34.30 -16.30 -1.42
CA ASN A 393 -33.40 -16.36 -2.58
C ASN A 393 -32.00 -15.78 -2.31
N TRP A 394 -31.84 -15.00 -1.24
CA TRP A 394 -30.53 -14.46 -0.85
C TRP A 394 -29.74 -15.39 0.06
N GLN A 395 -30.32 -16.48 0.57
CA GLN A 395 -29.60 -17.41 1.42
C GLN A 395 -28.43 -18.05 0.64
N GLY A 396 -27.24 -18.01 1.24
CA GLY A 396 -25.98 -18.47 0.64
C GLY A 396 -25.31 -17.47 -0.31
N GLN A 397 -25.90 -16.31 -0.56
CA GLN A 397 -25.33 -15.29 -1.46
C GLN A 397 -24.33 -14.38 -0.76
N GLU A 398 -23.40 -13.83 -1.55
CA GLU A 398 -22.46 -12.79 -1.14
C GLU A 398 -22.97 -11.41 -1.54
N LEU A 399 -23.34 -10.59 -0.55
CA LEU A 399 -23.73 -9.21 -0.77
C LEU A 399 -22.50 -8.30 -0.66
N VAL A 400 -21.97 -7.87 -1.80
CA VAL A 400 -20.78 -7.01 -1.88
C VAL A 400 -21.18 -5.54 -1.77
N ARG A 401 -20.50 -4.78 -0.90
CA ARG A 401 -20.73 -3.35 -0.65
C ARG A 401 -19.42 -2.59 -0.67
N LEU A 402 -19.37 -1.47 -1.38
CA LEU A 402 -18.31 -0.48 -1.18
C LEU A 402 -18.59 0.23 0.14
N ALA A 403 -17.60 0.25 1.04
CA ALA A 403 -17.73 0.80 2.38
C ALA A 403 -16.90 2.07 2.53
N ASN A 404 -17.49 3.08 3.17
CA ASN A 404 -16.80 4.29 3.56
C ASN A 404 -17.28 4.71 4.95
N VAL A 405 -16.38 4.90 5.90
CA VAL A 405 -16.69 5.38 7.25
C VAL A 405 -16.16 6.79 7.41
N ARG A 406 -17.05 7.74 7.70
CA ARG A 406 -16.74 9.16 7.84
C ARG A 406 -17.18 9.66 9.20
N ASP A 407 -16.27 10.34 9.89
CA ASP A 407 -16.60 11.05 11.12
C ASP A 407 -16.99 12.50 10.76
N SER A 408 -18.07 12.99 11.35
CA SER A 408 -18.56 14.37 11.16
C SER A 408 -19.08 14.89 12.49
N GLY A 409 -18.31 15.78 13.12
CA GLY A 409 -18.55 16.23 14.49
C GLY A 409 -18.43 15.05 15.47
N ASP A 410 -19.40 14.92 16.38
CA ASP A 410 -19.45 13.85 17.38
C ASP A 410 -20.12 12.56 16.86
N SER A 411 -20.37 12.44 15.56
CA SER A 411 -21.06 11.30 14.96
C SER A 411 -20.23 10.62 13.88
N THR A 412 -20.25 9.29 13.88
CA THR A 412 -19.64 8.45 12.84
C THR A 412 -20.72 7.97 11.88
N PHE A 413 -20.45 8.05 10.58
CA PHE A 413 -21.35 7.63 9.51
C PHE A 413 -20.71 6.52 8.66
N LEU A 414 -21.46 5.47 8.39
CA LEU A 414 -21.11 4.37 7.51
C LEU A 414 -21.92 4.47 6.22
N TYR A 415 -21.25 4.48 5.08
CA TYR A 415 -21.86 4.44 3.76
C TYR A 415 -21.62 3.07 3.15
N LEU A 416 -22.70 2.35 2.83
CA LEU A 416 -22.65 1.06 2.15
C LEU A 416 -23.29 1.21 0.76
N THR A 417 -22.48 1.04 -0.28
CA THR A 417 -22.94 1.17 -1.67
C THR A 417 -22.98 -0.18 -2.36
N ALA A 418 -24.15 -0.56 -2.87
CA ALA A 418 -24.30 -1.68 -3.79
C ALA A 418 -24.21 -1.19 -5.24
N LEU A 419 -23.47 -1.94 -6.07
CA LEU A 419 -23.43 -1.76 -7.52
C LEU A 419 -24.09 -2.96 -8.17
N THR A 420 -25.12 -2.74 -8.96
CA THR A 420 -25.72 -3.78 -9.81
C THR A 420 -25.57 -3.38 -11.27
N THR A 421 -24.87 -4.22 -12.03
CA THR A 421 -24.71 -4.07 -13.48
C THR A 421 -25.79 -4.88 -14.17
N ASP A 422 -26.73 -4.19 -14.81
CA ASP A 422 -27.61 -4.79 -15.82
C ASP A 422 -27.12 -4.44 -17.22
N SER A 423 -27.56 -5.19 -18.23
CA SER A 423 -27.11 -5.14 -19.63
C SER A 423 -27.21 -3.77 -20.34
N SER A 424 -27.73 -2.72 -19.69
CA SER A 424 -27.83 -1.36 -20.23
C SER A 424 -27.44 -0.22 -19.26
N ALA A 425 -27.20 -0.47 -17.96
CA ALA A 425 -26.80 0.56 -17.00
C ALA A 425 -26.23 -0.02 -15.68
N THR A 426 -25.31 0.72 -15.04
CA THR A 426 -24.86 0.45 -13.66
C THR A 426 -25.78 1.17 -12.68
N LYS A 427 -26.56 0.43 -11.90
CA LYS A 427 -27.38 0.98 -10.82
C LYS A 427 -26.55 1.08 -9.55
N ARG A 428 -26.67 2.22 -8.87
CA ARG A 428 -26.01 2.49 -7.59
C ARG A 428 -27.06 2.78 -6.51
N VAL A 429 -27.03 1.98 -5.46
CA VAL A 429 -27.84 2.18 -4.24
C VAL A 429 -26.89 2.38 -3.07
N THR A 430 -27.04 3.49 -2.35
CA THR A 430 -26.21 3.85 -1.19
C THR A 430 -27.08 4.00 0.04
N LEU A 431 -26.70 3.32 1.12
CA LEU A 431 -27.31 3.47 2.43
C LEU A 431 -26.32 4.19 3.35
N CYS A 432 -26.75 5.29 3.97
CA CYS A 432 -26.00 6.01 4.99
C CYS A 432 -26.53 5.64 6.37
N TRP A 433 -25.64 5.22 7.24
CA TRP A 433 -25.94 4.79 8.59
C TRP A 433 -25.16 5.64 9.60
N ARG A 434 -25.77 6.03 10.72
CA ARG A 434 -25.10 6.74 11.81
C ARG A 434 -24.83 5.78 12.96
N LYS A 435 -23.63 5.83 13.54
CA LYS A 435 -23.25 5.00 14.68
C LYS A 435 -24.03 5.43 15.91
N LEU A 436 -24.67 4.47 16.57
CA LEU A 436 -25.32 4.67 17.86
C LEU A 436 -24.28 4.56 18.98
N PRO A 437 -24.42 5.35 20.06
CA PRO A 437 -23.56 5.23 21.23
C PRO A 437 -23.72 3.87 21.92
N ASP A 438 -22.68 3.40 22.60
CA ASP A 438 -22.77 2.23 23.47
C ASP A 438 -23.86 2.45 24.52
N ASN A 439 -24.81 1.53 24.61
CA ASN A 439 -25.82 1.55 25.66
C ASN A 439 -25.21 1.03 26.97
N ARG A 440 -24.50 1.90 27.70
CA ARG A 440 -23.93 1.61 29.03
C ARG A 440 -24.95 2.01 30.08
N ALA A 441 -25.66 1.03 30.63
CA ALA A 441 -26.53 1.19 31.79
C ALA A 441 -25.72 1.28 33.10
#